data_AF-A0A4U6XHT9-F1
#
_entry.id   AF-A0A4U6XHT9-F1
#
_cell.length_a   1.000
_cell.length_b   1.000
_cell.length_c   1.000
_cell.angle_alpha   90.00
_cell.angle_beta   90.00
_cell.angle_gamma   90.00
#
_symmetry.space_group_name_H-M   'P 1'
#
loop_
_entity.id
_entity.type
_entity.pdbx_description
1 polymer ?
#
loop_
_entity_poly.entity_id
_entity_poly.type
_entity_poly.pdbx_seq_one_letter_code
_entity_poly.pdbx_strand_id
1 'polypeptide(L)'
;MAARSLLAAALLGTAVFAVPIEERQACASLWSQCGGQNWAGPFCCAAGSTCVVGNPFYSQCLPGSAAPSSSSAVAPSTTTVRSSSTLVVSPSRTSTTAGPGPVTTTATSVGTGASTTRPPVSGGATYTGNPFAGVDLWANSYYASEISTLAIPSLSPALATAAANVAKVPTFMWMDTRAKVPLVDSTLADIRRANQAGGNYAGEFVVYDLPDRDCAAAASNGEFSIADGGVAKYKEYIDAIRAMVIKYSDIRILLAIEPDSLANLVTNLNVPKCAGAQAAYLECTNYAVTQLNLPNVAMYLDAGHAGWLGWTANLGPAAQMYAKLFNDAGRPKSLRGLVTNVSNYNGWSLSSPPPYTQGNSNFDEKRYIEALAPLLSAQGWDAHFIVDQGRSGKQPTGQEAWGNWCNAVGTGFGPRPSTNTGSPLVDAFVWVKPGGESDGTSNTSAARYDHNCGKNDALKPAPEAGTWFQAYFEQLLKNANPAF
;
A
#
# COMPACT_ATOMS: atom_id res chain seq x y z
N MET A 1 61.23 26.78 63.92
CA MET A 1 60.09 27.60 64.40
C MET A 1 58.94 27.31 63.46
N ALA A 2 58.02 26.41 63.85
CA ALA A 2 56.70 26.73 64.43
C ALA A 2 55.79 27.44 63.38
N ALA A 3 54.56 27.02 63.07
CA ALA A 3 53.65 26.11 63.75
C ALA A 3 52.61 25.56 62.74
N ARG A 4 52.06 24.40 63.10
CA ARG A 4 50.88 23.78 62.51
C ARG A 4 49.63 24.60 62.83
N SER A 5 48.69 24.72 61.89
CA SER A 5 47.28 24.96 62.21
C SER A 5 46.40 24.05 61.36
N LEU A 6 45.72 23.16 62.06
CA LEU A 6 44.67 22.28 61.57
C LEU A 6 43.41 23.10 61.25
N LEU A 7 42.75 22.78 60.15
CA LEU A 7 41.32 22.99 59.97
C LEU A 7 40.76 21.75 59.28
N ALA A 8 40.16 20.90 60.11
CA ALA A 8 39.32 19.78 59.70
C ALA A 8 37.96 20.34 59.27
N ALA A 9 37.55 20.05 58.03
CA ALA A 9 36.17 20.24 57.59
C ALA A 9 35.61 18.87 57.22
N ALA A 10 34.65 18.43 58.03
CA ALA A 10 33.89 17.20 57.85
C ALA A 10 32.98 17.31 56.63
N LEU A 11 33.19 16.49 55.60
CA LEU A 11 32.15 16.21 54.61
C LEU A 11 31.26 15.09 55.14
N LEU A 12 30.09 15.48 55.62
CA LEU A 12 28.96 14.60 55.87
C LEU A 12 28.53 13.97 54.54
N GLY A 13 28.73 12.66 54.40
CA GLY A 13 28.14 11.86 53.35
C GLY A 13 26.63 11.74 53.57
N THR A 14 25.84 12.41 52.73
CA THR A 14 24.42 12.16 52.61
C THR A 14 24.21 10.92 51.74
N ALA A 15 23.92 9.80 52.39
CA ALA A 15 23.37 8.63 51.74
C ALA A 15 21.99 9.00 51.17
N VAL A 16 21.89 9.08 49.85
CA VAL A 16 20.60 9.17 49.16
C VAL A 16 19.93 7.81 49.31
N PHE A 17 18.93 7.73 50.18
CA PHE A 17 17.97 6.62 50.14
C PHE A 17 17.25 6.71 48.80
N ALA A 18 17.59 5.80 47.88
CA ALA A 18 16.78 5.54 46.71
C ALA A 18 15.43 4.98 47.20
N VAL A 19 14.42 5.84 47.21
CA VAL A 19 13.02 5.41 47.32
C VAL A 19 12.78 4.52 46.09
N PRO A 20 12.28 3.28 46.24
CA PRO A 20 11.81 2.55 45.09
C PRO A 20 10.64 3.35 44.52
N ILE A 21 10.85 3.97 43.36
CA ILE A 21 9.76 4.51 42.57
C ILE A 21 8.97 3.28 42.14
N GLU A 22 7.89 3.01 42.86
CA GLU A 22 6.87 2.08 42.45
C GLU A 22 6.27 2.67 41.18
N GLU A 23 6.73 2.17 40.04
CA GLU A 23 6.23 2.51 38.72
C GLU A 23 4.77 2.08 38.70
N ARG A 24 3.86 3.00 39.09
CA ARG A 24 2.43 2.82 38.85
C ARG A 24 2.27 2.77 37.34
N GLN A 25 2.26 1.57 36.78
CA GLN A 25 2.06 1.35 35.37
C GLN A 25 0.69 1.94 35.03
N ALA A 26 0.71 3.11 34.39
CA ALA A 26 -0.51 3.80 34.01
C ALA A 26 -1.31 2.90 33.06
N CYS A 27 -2.63 2.87 33.23
CA CYS A 27 -3.50 2.13 32.31
C CYS A 27 -3.30 2.62 30.87
N ALA A 28 -3.43 1.71 29.90
CA ALA A 28 -3.37 2.00 28.48
C ALA A 28 -4.37 3.12 28.13
N SER A 29 -3.92 4.11 27.36
CA SER A 29 -4.80 5.16 26.84
C SER A 29 -5.85 4.57 25.90
N LEU A 30 -6.90 5.35 25.61
CA LEU A 30 -7.91 4.96 24.62
C LEU A 30 -7.21 4.56 23.31
N TRP A 31 -7.59 3.41 22.75
CA TRP A 31 -7.02 2.76 21.56
C TRP A 31 -5.63 2.13 21.71
N SER A 32 -5.01 2.17 22.89
CA SER A 32 -3.74 1.48 23.14
C SER A 32 -3.94 -0.01 23.42
N GLN A 33 -2.88 -0.80 23.19
CA GLN A 33 -2.87 -2.22 23.54
C GLN A 33 -2.96 -2.38 25.05
N CYS A 34 -3.87 -3.26 25.48
CA CYS A 34 -4.15 -3.56 26.87
C CYS A 34 -4.07 -5.07 27.18
N GLY A 35 -3.51 -5.87 26.27
CA GLY A 35 -3.39 -7.30 26.47
C GLY A 35 -2.87 -8.04 25.24
N GLY A 36 -2.57 -9.32 25.44
CA GLY A 36 -2.01 -10.22 24.43
C GLY A 36 -0.98 -11.19 25.02
N GLN A 37 -0.83 -12.37 24.42
CA GLN A 37 0.28 -13.27 24.73
C GLN A 37 1.62 -12.56 24.50
N ASN A 38 2.50 -12.61 25.51
CA ASN A 38 3.80 -11.92 25.57
C ASN A 38 3.73 -10.38 25.64
N TRP A 39 2.56 -9.79 25.94
CA TRP A 39 2.45 -8.35 26.20
C TRP A 39 3.04 -8.00 27.59
N ALA A 40 3.96 -7.04 27.62
CA ALA A 40 4.62 -6.57 28.85
C ALA A 40 4.10 -5.20 29.34
N GLY A 41 3.13 -4.60 28.63
CA GLY A 41 2.55 -3.31 29.00
C GLY A 41 1.31 -3.44 29.91
N PRO A 42 0.57 -2.33 30.11
CA PRO A 42 -0.58 -2.32 31.03
C PRO A 42 -1.72 -3.23 30.54
N PHE A 43 -2.39 -3.91 31.49
CA PHE A 43 -3.56 -4.76 31.24
C PHE A 43 -4.90 -4.08 31.59
N CYS A 44 -4.87 -2.78 31.87
CA CYS A 44 -6.03 -1.97 32.18
C CYS A 44 -6.13 -0.79 31.21
N CYS A 45 -7.32 -0.21 31.08
CA CYS A 45 -7.60 0.91 30.19
C CYS A 45 -7.94 2.19 30.96
N ALA A 46 -7.63 3.35 30.37
CA ALA A 46 -8.00 4.65 30.92
C ALA A 46 -9.51 4.76 31.13
N ALA A 47 -9.93 5.56 32.12
CA ALA A 47 -11.34 5.69 32.49
C ALA A 47 -12.21 6.08 31.26
N GLY A 48 -13.36 5.41 31.11
CA GLY A 48 -14.24 5.55 29.94
C GLY A 48 -13.93 4.59 28.79
N SER A 49 -12.97 3.67 28.97
CA SER A 49 -12.64 2.63 28.00
C SER A 49 -12.46 1.26 28.64
N THR A 50 -12.67 0.21 27.84
CA THR A 50 -12.61 -1.19 28.26
C THR A 50 -11.65 -1.96 27.36
N CYS A 51 -10.87 -2.86 27.94
CA CYS A 51 -9.95 -3.71 27.19
C CYS A 51 -10.74 -4.80 26.45
N VAL A 52 -10.78 -4.72 25.12
CA VAL A 52 -11.50 -5.67 24.26
C VAL A 52 -10.48 -6.59 23.58
N VAL A 53 -10.69 -7.90 23.71
CA VAL A 53 -9.82 -8.92 23.11
C VAL A 53 -10.05 -8.94 21.60
N GLY A 54 -8.99 -8.70 20.83
CA GLY A 54 -9.01 -8.84 19.37
C GLY A 54 -8.59 -10.24 18.93
N ASN A 55 -7.45 -10.72 19.44
CA ASN A 55 -6.92 -12.06 19.19
C ASN A 55 -5.99 -12.51 20.35
N PRO A 56 -5.46 -13.75 20.36
CA PRO A 56 -4.64 -14.24 21.47
C PRO A 56 -3.39 -13.40 21.79
N PHE A 57 -2.87 -12.63 20.83
CA PHE A 57 -1.67 -11.80 20.96
C PHE A 57 -2.00 -10.30 21.11
N TYR A 58 -3.27 -9.91 21.06
CA TYR A 58 -3.66 -8.51 21.03
C TYR A 58 -5.06 -8.22 21.59
N SER A 59 -5.12 -7.31 22.58
CA SER A 59 -6.33 -6.68 23.11
C SER A 59 -6.16 -5.17 23.11
N GLN A 60 -7.24 -4.41 22.89
CA GLN A 60 -7.18 -2.95 22.73
C GLN A 60 -8.22 -2.23 23.62
N CYS A 61 -7.85 -1.06 24.14
CA CYS A 61 -8.79 -0.19 24.86
C CYS A 61 -9.78 0.48 23.91
N LEU A 62 -11.07 0.13 24.00
CA LEU A 62 -12.13 0.73 23.19
C LEU A 62 -13.11 1.55 24.07
N PRO A 63 -13.78 2.60 23.55
CA PRO A 63 -14.73 3.40 24.32
C PRO A 63 -15.91 2.57 24.83
N GLY A 64 -16.27 2.71 26.12
CA GLY A 64 -17.42 2.04 26.73
C GLY A 64 -17.58 2.44 28.21
N SER A 65 -18.81 2.73 28.63
CA SER A 65 -19.15 3.27 29.95
C SER A 65 -18.71 2.38 31.13
N ALA A 66 -17.84 2.87 32.02
CA ALA A 66 -17.49 2.25 33.32
C ALA A 66 -18.63 2.45 34.35
N ALA A 67 -18.85 1.72 35.46
CA ALA A 67 -18.44 0.47 36.13
C ALA A 67 -19.46 0.21 37.28
N PRO A 68 -19.34 -0.81 38.17
CA PRO A 68 -18.69 -0.49 39.46
C PRO A 68 -17.83 -1.61 40.11
N SER A 69 -16.77 -1.14 40.76
CA SER A 69 -16.22 -1.51 42.08
C SER A 69 -15.87 -2.96 42.46
N SER A 70 -14.59 -3.09 42.79
CA SER A 70 -13.81 -4.17 43.42
C SER A 70 -14.36 -4.83 44.69
N SER A 71 -14.09 -6.13 44.84
CA SER A 71 -13.57 -6.71 46.09
C SER A 71 -12.69 -7.97 45.87
N SER A 72 -11.40 -7.76 46.14
CA SER A 72 -10.43 -8.64 46.83
C SER A 72 -9.80 -9.87 46.17
N ALA A 73 -8.47 -9.80 46.14
CA ALA A 73 -7.48 -10.80 45.76
C ALA A 73 -7.32 -11.96 46.78
N VAL A 74 -6.87 -13.11 46.31
CA VAL A 74 -5.93 -13.99 47.04
C VAL A 74 -4.95 -14.63 46.05
N ALA A 75 -3.66 -14.53 46.37
CA ALA A 75 -2.50 -15.05 45.63
C ALA A 75 -2.22 -16.55 45.97
N PRO A 76 -1.22 -17.20 45.33
CA PRO A 76 -1.27 -18.61 44.93
C PRO A 76 -0.68 -19.61 45.94
N SER A 77 -1.07 -20.89 45.79
CA SER A 77 -0.33 -22.03 46.34
C SER A 77 -0.30 -23.19 45.35
N THR A 78 0.92 -23.62 45.04
CA THR A 78 1.30 -24.93 44.51
C THR A 78 0.71 -26.07 45.35
N THR A 79 0.32 -27.21 44.76
CA THR A 79 1.10 -28.46 44.63
C THR A 79 0.19 -29.67 44.29
N THR A 80 0.73 -30.60 43.49
CA THR A 80 0.49 -32.06 43.42
C THR A 80 -0.83 -32.67 42.91
N VAL A 81 -0.71 -33.30 41.74
CA VAL A 81 -0.95 -34.74 41.43
C VAL A 81 -2.16 -35.43 42.09
N ARG A 82 -3.08 -35.98 41.27
CA ARG A 82 -3.26 -37.45 41.06
C ARG A 82 -4.48 -37.78 40.17
N SER A 83 -4.28 -38.85 39.41
CA SER A 83 -5.08 -39.53 38.40
C SER A 83 -6.45 -40.12 38.81
N SER A 84 -7.14 -40.59 37.76
CA SER A 84 -8.16 -41.67 37.69
C SER A 84 -9.61 -41.21 37.81
N SER A 85 -10.61 -41.74 37.10
CA SER A 85 -10.71 -42.82 36.09
C SER A 85 -12.15 -42.88 35.55
N THR A 86 -12.29 -43.18 34.26
CA THR A 86 -13.28 -44.04 33.56
C THR A 86 -14.69 -44.32 34.15
N LEU A 87 -15.72 -44.21 33.30
CA LEU A 87 -16.58 -45.30 32.73
C LEU A 87 -17.97 -44.72 32.37
N VAL A 88 -18.35 -44.71 31.09
CA VAL A 88 -19.26 -45.67 30.40
C VAL A 88 -20.69 -45.67 30.94
N VAL A 89 -21.68 -45.44 30.07
CA VAL A 89 -22.91 -46.25 29.87
C VAL A 89 -23.76 -45.61 28.76
N SER A 90 -24.03 -46.39 27.69
CA SER A 90 -25.13 -46.19 26.74
C SER A 90 -26.46 -46.68 27.33
N PRO A 91 -27.61 -46.38 26.70
CA PRO A 91 -28.33 -47.51 26.12
C PRO A 91 -29.00 -47.21 24.76
N SER A 92 -29.61 -48.27 24.23
CA SER A 92 -29.83 -48.60 22.83
C SER A 92 -31.32 -48.60 22.44
N ARG A 93 -31.56 -48.73 21.11
CA ARG A 93 -32.75 -49.29 20.40
C ARG A 93 -34.00 -48.38 20.34
N THR A 94 -34.73 -48.26 19.21
CA THR A 94 -35.53 -49.32 18.56
C THR A 94 -35.91 -48.95 17.10
N SER A 95 -36.45 -49.92 16.35
CA SER A 95 -36.56 -50.06 14.89
C SER A 95 -37.95 -49.83 14.25
N THR A 96 -37.96 -49.75 12.89
CA THR A 96 -39.03 -50.11 11.89
C THR A 96 -40.29 -49.21 11.81
N THR A 97 -40.87 -48.83 10.65
CA THR A 97 -41.47 -49.64 9.55
C THR A 97 -41.86 -48.77 8.32
N ALA A 98 -42.28 -49.37 7.20
CA ALA A 98 -42.38 -48.82 5.82
C ALA A 98 -43.79 -48.45 5.29
N GLY A 99 -43.84 -47.52 4.30
CA GLY A 99 -44.80 -47.33 3.16
C GLY A 99 -46.30 -47.01 3.43
N PRO A 100 -47.14 -46.51 2.47
CA PRO A 100 -47.00 -46.30 1.00
C PRO A 100 -47.41 -44.89 0.46
N GLY A 101 -47.26 -44.61 -0.87
CA GLY A 101 -47.61 -43.34 -1.57
C GLY A 101 -49.08 -43.22 -2.05
N PRO A 102 -49.46 -42.55 -3.17
CA PRO A 102 -48.91 -41.40 -3.92
C PRO A 102 -49.98 -40.30 -4.26
N VAL A 103 -49.65 -39.01 -4.51
CA VAL A 103 -50.47 -38.09 -5.36
C VAL A 103 -49.63 -36.97 -5.98
N THR A 104 -49.82 -36.77 -7.28
CA THR A 104 -49.27 -35.74 -8.18
C THR A 104 -49.84 -34.34 -7.92
N THR A 105 -48.98 -33.33 -7.82
CA THR A 105 -49.31 -31.97 -8.29
C THR A 105 -48.06 -31.21 -8.71
N THR A 106 -48.09 -30.74 -9.95
CA THR A 106 -47.10 -29.96 -10.66
C THR A 106 -46.98 -28.55 -10.08
N ALA A 107 -45.77 -28.13 -9.73
CA ALA A 107 -45.42 -26.71 -9.61
C ALA A 107 -43.97 -26.50 -10.04
N THR A 108 -43.81 -25.85 -11.19
CA THR A 108 -42.55 -25.48 -11.81
C THR A 108 -41.94 -24.31 -11.07
N SER A 109 -40.79 -24.48 -10.42
CA SER A 109 -39.87 -23.38 -10.15
C SER A 109 -38.44 -23.84 -10.39
N VAL A 110 -37.76 -23.10 -11.26
CA VAL A 110 -36.40 -23.35 -11.72
C VAL A 110 -35.45 -23.09 -10.56
N GLY A 111 -34.89 -24.16 -10.01
CA GLY A 111 -33.72 -24.10 -9.15
C GLY A 111 -32.45 -24.17 -10.00
N THR A 112 -31.64 -23.12 -9.94
CA THR A 112 -30.19 -23.23 -10.12
C THR A 112 -29.50 -22.47 -8.99
N GLY A 113 -29.55 -23.07 -7.81
CA GLY A 113 -28.53 -22.86 -6.80
C GLY A 113 -27.29 -23.63 -7.23
N ALA A 114 -26.28 -22.93 -7.75
CA ALA A 114 -24.94 -23.47 -7.87
C ALA A 114 -24.12 -22.94 -6.69
N SER A 115 -24.23 -23.63 -5.56
CA SER A 115 -23.15 -23.63 -4.56
C SER A 115 -21.99 -24.40 -5.17
N THR A 116 -21.07 -23.69 -5.83
CA THR A 116 -19.80 -24.27 -6.22
C THR A 116 -18.87 -24.22 -5.02
N THR A 117 -18.82 -25.32 -4.27
CA THR A 117 -17.68 -25.60 -3.40
C THR A 117 -16.44 -25.73 -4.28
N ARG A 118 -15.70 -24.63 -4.41
CA ARG A 118 -14.41 -24.60 -5.12
C ARG A 118 -13.43 -25.50 -4.37
N PRO A 119 -12.71 -26.42 -5.05
CA PRO A 119 -11.70 -27.24 -4.40
C PRO A 119 -10.63 -26.34 -3.75
N PRO A 120 -9.95 -26.80 -2.68
CA PRO A 120 -8.77 -26.11 -2.16
C PRO A 120 -7.77 -25.94 -3.30
N VAL A 121 -7.25 -24.72 -3.48
CA VAL A 121 -6.28 -24.42 -4.54
C VAL A 121 -4.96 -25.11 -4.17
N SER A 122 -4.78 -26.36 -4.62
CA SER A 122 -3.52 -27.09 -4.51
C SER A 122 -2.70 -26.90 -5.80
N GLY A 123 -2.39 -25.65 -6.12
CA GLY A 123 -1.58 -25.26 -7.28
C GLY A 123 -1.18 -23.78 -7.17
N GLY A 124 0.00 -23.41 -7.67
CA GLY A 124 0.41 -22.00 -7.71
C GLY A 124 -0.56 -21.16 -8.54
N ALA A 125 -0.79 -19.91 -8.14
CA ALA A 125 -1.54 -18.94 -8.92
C ALA A 125 -0.83 -18.71 -10.25
N THR A 126 -1.60 -18.78 -11.33
CA THR A 126 -1.16 -18.43 -12.68
C THR A 126 -2.26 -17.64 -13.36
N TYR A 127 -1.94 -17.03 -14.49
CA TYR A 127 -2.90 -16.32 -15.33
C TYR A 127 -2.50 -16.45 -16.79
N THR A 128 -3.46 -16.18 -17.67
CA THR A 128 -3.24 -16.10 -19.12
C THR A 128 -3.98 -14.86 -19.60
N GLY A 129 -3.31 -14.05 -20.44
CA GLY A 129 -3.84 -12.75 -20.85
C GLY A 129 -3.73 -11.71 -19.73
N ASN A 130 -4.78 -10.90 -19.57
CA ASN A 130 -4.82 -9.78 -18.63
C ASN A 130 -4.74 -10.28 -17.16
N PRO A 131 -3.70 -9.89 -16.39
CA PRO A 131 -3.52 -10.35 -15.01
C PRO A 131 -4.54 -9.77 -14.01
N PHE A 132 -5.30 -8.74 -14.38
CA PHE A 132 -6.39 -8.19 -13.57
C PHE A 132 -7.73 -8.90 -13.81
N ALA A 133 -7.83 -9.72 -14.87
CA ALA A 133 -9.06 -10.42 -15.18
C ALA A 133 -9.31 -11.62 -14.26
N GLY A 134 -10.56 -11.79 -13.84
CA GLY A 134 -11.02 -12.95 -13.07
C GLY A 134 -10.45 -13.03 -11.66
N VAL A 135 -10.03 -11.91 -11.07
CA VAL A 135 -9.64 -11.77 -9.66
C VAL A 135 -10.26 -10.49 -9.10
N ASP A 136 -10.52 -10.49 -7.81
CA ASP A 136 -10.81 -9.27 -7.06
C ASP A 136 -9.48 -8.64 -6.63
N LEU A 137 -9.45 -7.31 -6.57
CA LEU A 137 -8.27 -6.57 -6.13
C LEU A 137 -8.36 -6.31 -4.63
N TRP A 138 -7.27 -6.54 -3.89
CA TRP A 138 -7.26 -6.44 -2.44
C TRP A 138 -7.20 -4.98 -1.96
N ALA A 139 -8.23 -4.53 -1.24
CA ALA A 139 -8.18 -3.27 -0.50
C ALA A 139 -7.30 -3.45 0.75
N ASN A 140 -6.09 -2.89 0.72
CA ASN A 140 -5.10 -3.10 1.78
C ASN A 140 -5.51 -2.41 3.09
N SER A 141 -5.22 -3.08 4.22
CA SER A 141 -5.59 -2.61 5.55
C SER A 141 -4.79 -1.39 6.00
N TYR A 142 -3.61 -1.15 5.43
CA TYR A 142 -2.79 0.02 5.73
C TYR A 142 -3.53 1.31 5.37
N TYR A 143 -3.92 1.48 4.10
CA TYR A 143 -4.64 2.67 3.65
C TYR A 143 -6.04 2.78 4.29
N ALA A 144 -6.74 1.65 4.45
CA ALA A 144 -8.01 1.63 5.17
C ALA A 144 -7.86 2.09 6.64
N SER A 145 -6.74 1.78 7.29
CA SER A 145 -6.45 2.24 8.65
C SER A 145 -6.17 3.73 8.72
N GLU A 146 -5.45 4.31 7.75
CA GLU A 146 -5.23 5.75 7.68
C GLU A 146 -6.56 6.51 7.54
N ILE A 147 -7.44 6.05 6.65
CA ILE A 147 -8.76 6.67 6.46
C ILE A 147 -9.60 6.57 7.74
N SER A 148 -9.67 5.39 8.34
CA SER A 148 -10.52 5.16 9.51
C SER A 148 -10.02 5.84 10.78
N THR A 149 -8.71 5.96 10.96
CA THR A 149 -8.11 6.50 12.20
C THR A 149 -7.73 7.97 12.10
N LEU A 150 -7.31 8.44 10.92
CA LEU A 150 -6.83 9.81 10.72
C LEU A 150 -7.88 10.70 10.05
N ALA A 151 -8.65 10.15 9.11
CA ALA A 151 -9.60 10.95 8.33
C ALA A 151 -10.99 11.05 8.97
N ILE A 152 -11.69 9.92 9.05
CA ILE A 152 -13.10 9.83 9.47
C ILE A 152 -13.40 10.60 10.76
N PRO A 153 -12.56 10.59 11.82
CA PRO A 153 -12.85 11.29 13.07
C PRO A 153 -13.01 12.82 12.93
N SER A 154 -12.45 13.42 11.87
CA SER A 154 -12.48 14.86 11.64
C SER A 154 -13.47 15.30 10.54
N LEU A 155 -14.07 14.34 9.82
CA LEU A 155 -14.94 14.61 8.68
C LEU A 155 -16.39 14.89 9.09
N SER A 156 -17.09 15.67 8.26
CA SER A 156 -18.55 15.76 8.35
C SER A 156 -19.21 14.39 8.09
N PRO A 157 -20.44 14.14 8.56
CA PRO A 157 -21.08 12.83 8.39
C PRO A 157 -21.12 12.34 6.93
N ALA A 158 -21.44 13.22 5.99
CA ALA A 158 -21.49 12.88 4.57
C ALA A 158 -20.10 12.50 4.03
N LEU A 159 -19.06 13.27 4.37
CA LEU A 159 -17.69 12.97 3.96
C LEU A 159 -17.13 11.73 4.67
N ALA A 160 -17.52 11.47 5.91
CA ALA A 160 -17.15 10.27 6.64
C ALA A 160 -17.73 9.00 5.98
N THR A 161 -18.98 9.04 5.51
CA THR A 161 -19.56 7.94 4.71
C THR A 161 -18.81 7.74 3.40
N ALA A 162 -18.53 8.82 2.68
CA ALA A 162 -17.74 8.75 1.45
C ALA A 162 -16.34 8.17 1.70
N ALA A 163 -15.64 8.64 2.74
CA ALA A 163 -14.35 8.15 3.18
C ALA A 163 -14.38 6.65 3.51
N ALA A 164 -15.41 6.17 4.22
CA ALA A 164 -15.58 4.74 4.51
C ALA A 164 -15.77 3.89 3.24
N ASN A 165 -16.30 4.47 2.15
CA ASN A 165 -16.33 3.81 0.84
C ASN A 165 -14.98 3.86 0.13
N VAL A 166 -14.20 4.95 0.27
CA VAL A 166 -12.81 5.02 -0.22
C VAL A 166 -11.94 3.93 0.40
N ALA A 167 -12.10 3.65 1.70
CA ALA A 167 -11.34 2.62 2.40
C ALA A 167 -11.55 1.19 1.85
N LYS A 168 -12.56 0.98 0.99
CA LYS A 168 -12.85 -0.30 0.32
C LYS A 168 -12.33 -0.33 -1.12
N VAL A 169 -11.82 0.78 -1.64
CA VAL A 169 -11.25 0.85 -2.98
C VAL A 169 -9.84 0.26 -2.94
N PRO A 170 -9.52 -0.71 -3.81
CA PRO A 170 -8.19 -1.28 -3.87
C PRO A 170 -7.17 -0.24 -4.34
N THR A 171 -6.09 -0.10 -3.57
CA THR A 171 -4.96 0.77 -3.89
C THR A 171 -3.68 -0.04 -3.80
N PHE A 172 -2.70 0.32 -4.63
CA PHE A 172 -1.38 -0.28 -4.54
C PHE A 172 -0.74 0.07 -3.21
N MET A 173 -0.11 -0.92 -2.59
CA MET A 173 0.65 -0.72 -1.36
C MET A 173 2.14 -0.57 -1.67
N TRP A 174 2.76 0.50 -1.16
CA TRP A 174 4.12 0.89 -1.52
C TRP A 174 5.15 0.23 -0.63
N MET A 175 6.14 -0.43 -1.24
CA MET A 175 7.38 -0.88 -0.58
C MET A 175 8.47 0.17 -0.83
N ASP A 176 8.23 1.40 -0.38
CA ASP A 176 9.12 2.56 -0.55
C ASP A 176 10.29 2.62 0.44
N THR A 177 10.42 1.59 1.27
CA THR A 177 11.57 1.26 2.13
C THR A 177 11.60 -0.25 2.36
N ARG A 178 12.77 -0.81 2.66
CA ARG A 178 12.97 -2.19 3.11
C ARG A 178 12.13 -2.53 4.34
N ALA A 179 11.90 -1.56 5.23
CA ALA A 179 11.10 -1.74 6.44
C ALA A 179 9.62 -2.05 6.16
N LYS A 180 9.10 -1.74 4.96
CA LYS A 180 7.72 -2.07 4.57
C LYS A 180 7.54 -3.47 3.97
N VAL A 181 8.61 -4.18 3.62
CA VAL A 181 8.53 -5.57 3.10
C VAL A 181 7.79 -6.51 4.08
N PRO A 182 8.05 -6.50 5.40
CA PRO A 182 7.28 -7.31 6.36
C PRO A 182 5.78 -6.98 6.43
N LEU A 183 5.39 -5.73 6.16
CA LEU A 183 3.99 -5.32 6.11
C LEU A 183 3.27 -5.92 4.89
N VAL A 184 3.98 -6.01 3.76
CA VAL A 184 3.47 -6.72 2.56
C VAL A 184 3.35 -8.22 2.82
N ASP A 185 4.30 -8.84 3.52
CA ASP A 185 4.18 -10.26 3.91
C ASP A 185 2.91 -10.52 4.72
N SER A 186 2.61 -9.63 5.68
CA SER A 186 1.39 -9.67 6.48
C SER A 186 0.13 -9.49 5.62
N THR A 187 0.16 -8.56 4.67
CA THR A 187 -0.95 -8.33 3.72
C THR A 187 -1.20 -9.56 2.84
N LEU A 188 -0.15 -10.21 2.33
CA LEU A 188 -0.27 -11.45 1.57
C LEU A 188 -0.77 -12.62 2.43
N ALA A 189 -0.42 -12.67 3.72
CA ALA A 189 -1.01 -13.63 4.64
C ALA A 189 -2.53 -13.41 4.79
N ASP A 190 -2.98 -12.16 4.81
CA ASP A 190 -4.40 -11.82 4.89
C ASP A 190 -5.15 -12.21 3.62
N ILE A 191 -4.58 -11.91 2.45
CA ILE A 191 -5.09 -12.33 1.14
C ILE A 191 -5.19 -13.86 1.07
N ARG A 192 -4.17 -14.59 1.51
CA ARG A 192 -4.18 -16.06 1.54
C ARG A 192 -5.36 -16.58 2.36
N ARG A 193 -5.56 -16.02 3.57
CA ARG A 193 -6.68 -16.43 4.45
C ARG A 193 -8.02 -16.14 3.80
N ALA A 194 -8.18 -14.98 3.17
CA ALA A 194 -9.41 -14.64 2.43
C ALA A 194 -9.67 -15.58 1.25
N ASN A 195 -8.62 -15.95 0.49
CA ASN A 195 -8.72 -16.86 -0.64
C ASN A 195 -9.04 -18.30 -0.21
N GLN A 196 -8.47 -18.74 0.92
CA GLN A 196 -8.81 -20.03 1.55
C GLN A 196 -10.25 -20.06 2.07
N ALA A 197 -10.82 -18.91 2.45
CA ALA A 197 -12.22 -18.76 2.82
C ALA A 197 -13.18 -18.64 1.60
N GLY A 198 -12.68 -18.81 0.38
CA GLY A 198 -13.48 -18.80 -0.86
C GLY A 198 -13.31 -17.55 -1.72
N GLY A 199 -12.60 -16.51 -1.25
CA GLY A 199 -12.25 -15.33 -2.03
C GLY A 199 -11.32 -15.64 -3.20
N ASN A 200 -11.12 -14.69 -4.10
CA ASN A 200 -10.19 -14.81 -5.22
C ASN A 200 -9.46 -13.49 -5.47
N TYR A 201 -8.71 -13.08 -4.46
CA TYR A 201 -8.02 -11.80 -4.39
C TYR A 201 -6.59 -11.88 -4.92
N ALA A 202 -6.21 -10.85 -5.67
CA ALA A 202 -4.82 -10.54 -6.03
C ALA A 202 -4.27 -9.41 -5.15
N GLY A 203 -2.95 -9.41 -4.93
CA GLY A 203 -2.26 -8.33 -4.24
C GLY A 203 -1.64 -7.33 -5.23
N GLU A 204 -1.68 -6.05 -4.89
CA GLU A 204 -1.15 -4.94 -5.70
C GLU A 204 -0.10 -4.15 -4.92
N PHE A 205 1.12 -4.09 -5.45
CA PHE A 205 2.25 -3.47 -4.75
C PHE A 205 3.13 -2.62 -5.67
N VAL A 206 3.80 -1.64 -5.08
CA VAL A 206 4.83 -0.85 -5.75
C VAL A 206 6.19 -1.25 -5.21
N VAL A 207 7.12 -1.61 -6.10
CA VAL A 207 8.56 -1.73 -5.81
C VAL A 207 9.16 -0.35 -6.06
N TYR A 208 9.72 0.31 -5.04
CA TYR A 208 10.16 1.71 -5.17
C TYR A 208 11.27 2.07 -4.18
N ASP A 209 12.46 1.52 -4.36
CA ASP A 209 13.56 1.77 -3.42
C ASP A 209 14.94 1.86 -4.10
N LEU A 210 14.97 2.28 -5.37
CA LEU A 210 16.24 2.47 -6.09
C LEU A 210 17.25 3.33 -5.30
N PRO A 211 18.56 3.03 -5.38
CA PRO A 211 19.57 3.88 -4.80
C PRO A 211 19.65 5.23 -5.52
N ASP A 212 19.83 6.32 -4.79
CA ASP A 212 19.72 7.69 -5.31
C ASP A 212 18.34 7.96 -5.97
N ARG A 213 17.27 7.39 -5.40
CA ARG A 213 15.88 7.57 -5.83
C ARG A 213 15.52 9.04 -6.09
N ASP A 214 14.58 9.25 -7.01
CA ASP A 214 14.04 10.55 -7.43
C ASP A 214 15.18 11.50 -7.81
N CYS A 215 15.93 11.13 -8.85
CA CYS A 215 17.19 11.79 -9.20
C CYS A 215 17.01 13.24 -9.67
N ALA A 216 15.81 13.62 -10.13
CA ALA A 216 15.48 14.99 -10.56
C ALA A 216 14.65 15.77 -9.54
N ALA A 217 14.18 15.13 -8.46
CA ALA A 217 13.52 15.83 -7.36
C ALA A 217 14.54 16.58 -6.51
N ALA A 218 14.13 17.69 -5.90
CA ALA A 218 14.97 18.43 -4.96
C ALA A 218 15.21 17.63 -3.66
N ALA A 219 14.28 16.74 -3.32
CA ALA A 219 14.40 15.84 -2.19
C ALA A 219 13.77 14.47 -2.50
N SER A 220 14.31 13.43 -1.86
CA SER A 220 13.80 12.06 -1.93
C SER A 220 13.73 11.46 -0.53
N ASN A 221 12.80 10.51 -0.34
CA ASN A 221 12.74 9.64 0.84
C ASN A 221 13.50 8.32 0.66
N GLY A 222 14.22 8.12 -0.46
CA GLY A 222 14.97 6.89 -0.71
C GLY A 222 16.05 6.64 0.34
N GLU A 223 16.10 5.43 0.90
CA GLU A 223 17.04 5.09 1.98
C GLU A 223 18.41 4.60 1.48
N PHE A 224 18.50 4.21 0.20
CA PHE A 224 19.75 3.77 -0.41
C PHE A 224 20.42 4.89 -1.20
N SER A 225 21.75 4.96 -1.11
CA SER A 225 22.57 5.81 -1.98
C SER A 225 23.60 4.97 -2.72
N ILE A 226 23.92 5.35 -3.95
CA ILE A 226 24.91 4.64 -4.78
C ILE A 226 26.28 4.64 -4.09
N ALA A 227 26.65 5.76 -3.49
CA ALA A 227 27.91 5.94 -2.78
C ALA A 227 28.07 5.02 -1.55
N ASP A 228 26.96 4.58 -0.95
CA ASP A 228 26.93 3.69 0.21
C ASP A 228 26.42 2.28 -0.14
N GLY A 229 26.94 1.73 -1.25
CA GLY A 229 26.65 0.35 -1.67
C GLY A 229 25.19 0.11 -2.07
N GLY A 230 24.46 1.15 -2.49
CA GLY A 230 23.03 1.11 -2.71
C GLY A 230 22.56 0.07 -3.74
N VAL A 231 23.37 -0.23 -4.77
CA VAL A 231 23.05 -1.29 -5.74
C VAL A 231 22.97 -2.66 -5.07
N ALA A 232 23.91 -2.98 -4.17
CA ALA A 232 23.90 -4.25 -3.44
C ALA A 232 22.70 -4.32 -2.48
N LYS A 233 22.44 -3.24 -1.73
CA LYS A 233 21.29 -3.12 -0.81
C LYS A 233 19.96 -3.29 -1.56
N TYR A 234 19.84 -2.70 -2.75
CA TYR A 234 18.68 -2.85 -3.60
C TYR A 234 18.46 -4.30 -4.04
N LYS A 235 19.53 -5.01 -4.43
CA LYS A 235 19.44 -6.43 -4.79
C LYS A 235 18.97 -7.28 -3.62
N GLU A 236 19.47 -7.03 -2.41
CA GLU A 236 18.96 -7.70 -1.20
C GLU A 236 17.48 -7.43 -0.93
N TYR A 237 17.04 -6.19 -1.19
CA TYR A 237 15.64 -5.79 -1.09
C TYR A 237 14.77 -6.57 -2.11
N ILE A 238 15.20 -6.67 -3.37
CA ILE A 238 14.52 -7.48 -4.39
C ILE A 238 14.54 -8.96 -4.03
N ASP A 239 15.62 -9.50 -3.50
CA ASP A 239 15.72 -10.91 -3.09
C ASP A 239 14.73 -11.21 -1.95
N ALA A 240 14.56 -10.29 -1.00
CA ALA A 240 13.54 -10.40 0.04
C ALA A 240 12.11 -10.40 -0.54
N ILE A 241 11.83 -9.55 -1.52
CA ILE A 241 10.54 -9.54 -2.23
C ILE A 241 10.35 -10.86 -2.99
N ARG A 242 11.37 -11.35 -3.69
CA ARG A 242 11.32 -12.63 -4.41
C ARG A 242 11.01 -13.80 -3.47
N ALA A 243 11.66 -13.86 -2.31
CA ALA A 243 11.40 -14.89 -1.30
C ALA A 243 9.94 -14.85 -0.82
N MET A 244 9.40 -13.65 -0.60
CA MET A 244 7.99 -13.45 -0.24
C MET A 244 7.04 -13.88 -1.37
N VAL A 245 7.30 -13.50 -2.61
CA VAL A 245 6.48 -13.91 -3.78
C VAL A 245 6.45 -15.44 -3.93
N ILE A 246 7.60 -16.12 -3.73
CA ILE A 246 7.67 -17.59 -3.75
C ILE A 246 6.86 -18.20 -2.61
N LYS A 247 7.01 -17.65 -1.39
CA LYS A 247 6.24 -18.06 -0.21
C LYS A 247 4.74 -17.95 -0.45
N TYR A 248 4.28 -16.95 -1.20
CA TYR A 248 2.87 -16.68 -1.54
C TYR A 248 2.53 -17.02 -3.01
N SER A 249 3.12 -18.09 -3.53
CA SER A 249 2.94 -18.52 -4.92
C SER A 249 1.52 -18.92 -5.31
N ASP A 250 0.63 -19.15 -4.35
CA ASP A 250 -0.83 -19.37 -4.49
C ASP A 250 -1.63 -18.06 -4.67
N ILE A 251 -0.99 -16.90 -4.59
CA ILE A 251 -1.61 -15.58 -4.77
C ILE A 251 -1.06 -14.93 -6.04
N ARG A 252 -1.95 -14.33 -6.84
CA ARG A 252 -1.55 -13.47 -7.96
C ARG A 252 -1.05 -12.12 -7.42
N ILE A 253 0.14 -11.71 -7.85
CA ILE A 253 0.82 -10.50 -7.37
C ILE A 253 1.07 -9.55 -8.56
N LEU A 254 0.59 -8.32 -8.43
CA LEU A 254 0.64 -7.27 -9.44
C LEU A 254 1.60 -6.19 -8.97
N LEU A 255 2.61 -5.86 -9.77
CA LEU A 255 3.70 -4.98 -9.39
C LEU A 255 3.84 -3.80 -10.34
N ALA A 256 3.81 -2.60 -9.79
CA ALA A 256 4.37 -1.41 -10.44
C ALA A 256 5.83 -1.28 -10.03
N ILE A 257 6.73 -1.10 -11.00
CA ILE A 257 8.17 -1.15 -10.80
C ILE A 257 8.77 0.25 -10.97
N GLU A 258 9.34 0.74 -9.88
CA GLU A 258 10.17 1.93 -9.75
C GLU A 258 9.59 3.18 -10.43
N PRO A 259 8.47 3.73 -9.90
CA PRO A 259 8.00 5.06 -10.28
C PRO A 259 9.11 6.11 -10.33
N ASP A 260 9.01 7.05 -11.28
CA ASP A 260 9.98 8.16 -11.42
C ASP A 260 11.43 7.72 -11.73
N SER A 261 11.67 6.48 -12.17
CA SER A 261 13.03 6.01 -12.46
C SER A 261 13.42 6.19 -13.93
N LEU A 262 12.94 5.32 -14.81
CA LEU A 262 13.35 5.26 -16.21
C LEU A 262 12.91 6.50 -17.00
N ALA A 263 11.79 7.12 -16.64
CA ALA A 263 11.35 8.37 -17.26
C ALA A 263 12.38 9.51 -17.07
N ASN A 264 13.03 9.58 -15.90
CA ASN A 264 14.14 10.50 -15.66
C ASN A 264 15.34 10.24 -16.58
N LEU A 265 15.62 8.98 -16.93
CA LEU A 265 16.70 8.65 -17.86
C LEU A 265 16.39 9.08 -19.30
N VAL A 266 15.12 9.32 -19.64
CA VAL A 266 14.73 9.78 -20.99
C VAL A 266 14.96 11.28 -21.13
N THR A 267 14.57 12.08 -20.13
CA THR A 267 14.53 13.55 -20.27
C THR A 267 15.49 14.31 -19.37
N ASN A 268 16.00 13.70 -18.31
CA ASN A 268 16.69 14.40 -17.22
C ASN A 268 18.15 13.98 -17.05
N LEU A 269 18.78 13.40 -18.08
CA LEU A 269 20.23 13.09 -18.06
C LEU A 269 21.14 14.33 -18.02
N ASN A 270 20.59 15.53 -18.21
CA ASN A 270 21.28 16.77 -17.93
C ASN A 270 21.36 17.10 -16.42
N VAL A 271 20.57 16.44 -15.57
CA VAL A 271 20.64 16.56 -14.11
C VAL A 271 21.79 15.66 -13.60
N PRO A 272 22.81 16.20 -12.92
CA PRO A 272 23.99 15.42 -12.52
C PRO A 272 23.68 14.18 -11.69
N LYS A 273 22.71 14.26 -10.77
CA LYS A 273 22.27 13.11 -9.97
C LYS A 273 21.67 12.00 -10.86
N CYS A 274 20.86 12.35 -11.85
CA CYS A 274 20.31 11.38 -12.81
C CYS A 274 21.38 10.77 -13.71
N ALA A 275 22.30 11.59 -14.24
CA ALA A 275 23.41 11.10 -15.04
C ALA A 275 24.30 10.12 -14.26
N GLY A 276 24.60 10.45 -12.99
CA GLY A 276 25.36 9.57 -12.09
C GLY A 276 24.61 8.29 -11.70
N ALA A 277 23.28 8.34 -11.64
CA ALA A 277 22.44 7.19 -11.28
C ALA A 277 22.07 6.28 -12.45
N GLN A 278 22.28 6.71 -13.71
CA GLN A 278 21.81 6.00 -14.90
C GLN A 278 22.21 4.52 -14.94
N ALA A 279 23.49 4.21 -14.67
CA ALA A 279 23.96 2.82 -14.67
C ALA A 279 23.30 1.99 -13.56
N ALA A 280 23.18 2.55 -12.36
CA ALA A 280 22.56 1.89 -11.22
C ALA A 280 21.06 1.64 -11.46
N TYR A 281 20.33 2.62 -12.01
CA TYR A 281 18.90 2.46 -12.34
C TYR A 281 18.69 1.32 -13.34
N LEU A 282 19.44 1.32 -14.45
CA LEU A 282 19.33 0.27 -15.46
C LEU A 282 19.69 -1.12 -14.90
N GLU A 283 20.77 -1.22 -14.10
CA GLU A 283 21.18 -2.48 -13.48
C GLU A 283 20.14 -3.00 -12.48
N CYS A 284 19.69 -2.15 -11.57
CA CYS A 284 18.74 -2.49 -10.53
C CYS A 284 17.36 -2.84 -11.11
N THR A 285 16.85 -2.06 -12.06
CA THR A 285 15.56 -2.38 -12.71
C THR A 285 15.65 -3.68 -13.50
N ASN A 286 16.75 -3.92 -14.23
CA ASN A 286 16.97 -5.20 -14.91
C ASN A 286 17.01 -6.38 -13.92
N TYR A 287 17.67 -6.19 -12.76
CA TYR A 287 17.70 -7.18 -11.69
C TYR A 287 16.30 -7.47 -11.15
N ALA A 288 15.50 -6.44 -10.85
CA ALA A 288 14.13 -6.59 -10.36
C ALA A 288 13.25 -7.39 -11.34
N VAL A 289 13.21 -7.00 -12.62
CA VAL A 289 12.35 -7.68 -13.60
C VAL A 289 12.82 -9.09 -13.95
N THR A 290 14.11 -9.38 -13.80
CA THR A 290 14.66 -10.73 -13.98
C THR A 290 14.33 -11.61 -12.77
N GLN A 291 14.59 -11.13 -11.55
CA GLN A 291 14.35 -11.88 -10.32
C GLN A 291 12.87 -12.06 -10.00
N LEU A 292 12.00 -11.15 -10.41
CA LEU A 292 10.56 -11.27 -10.18
C LEU A 292 9.82 -11.91 -11.36
N ASN A 293 10.56 -12.55 -12.28
CA ASN A 293 10.01 -13.37 -13.36
C ASN A 293 9.44 -14.71 -12.86
N LEU A 294 8.32 -14.65 -12.15
CA LEU A 294 7.65 -15.79 -11.53
C LEU A 294 6.21 -15.97 -12.08
N PRO A 295 5.68 -17.21 -12.14
CA PRO A 295 4.39 -17.49 -12.78
C PRO A 295 3.17 -16.78 -12.18
N ASN A 296 3.24 -16.41 -10.90
CA ASN A 296 2.18 -15.73 -10.18
C ASN A 296 2.30 -14.20 -10.20
N VAL A 297 3.31 -13.64 -10.88
CA VAL A 297 3.61 -12.20 -10.90
C VAL A 297 3.23 -11.58 -12.24
N ALA A 298 2.71 -10.36 -12.23
CA ALA A 298 2.68 -9.44 -13.37
C ALA A 298 3.38 -8.12 -12.99
N MET A 299 4.29 -7.64 -13.84
CA MET A 299 5.06 -6.41 -13.65
C MET A 299 4.75 -5.38 -14.74
N TYR A 300 4.69 -4.12 -14.31
CA TYR A 300 4.55 -2.95 -15.15
C TYR A 300 5.63 -1.94 -14.76
N LEU A 301 6.54 -1.61 -15.69
CA LEU A 301 7.54 -0.57 -15.46
C LEU A 301 6.89 0.81 -15.49
N ASP A 302 7.24 1.70 -14.58
CA ASP A 302 6.76 3.07 -14.67
C ASP A 302 7.24 3.76 -15.95
N ALA A 303 6.29 4.41 -16.63
CA ALA A 303 6.50 5.11 -17.88
C ALA A 303 6.05 6.58 -17.80
N GLY A 304 6.19 7.18 -16.61
CA GLY A 304 5.79 8.55 -16.36
C GLY A 304 4.33 8.78 -16.74
N HIS A 305 4.07 9.84 -17.48
CA HIS A 305 2.71 10.20 -17.90
C HIS A 305 2.72 11.00 -19.22
N ALA A 306 1.53 11.29 -19.75
CA ALA A 306 1.34 11.99 -21.02
C ALA A 306 2.09 13.33 -21.10
N GLY A 307 2.07 14.09 -20.00
CA GLY A 307 2.79 15.36 -19.83
C GLY A 307 4.29 15.28 -19.67
N TRP A 308 4.85 14.08 -19.66
CA TRP A 308 6.28 13.86 -19.52
C TRP A 308 6.86 13.11 -20.72
N LEU A 309 6.52 11.83 -20.88
CA LEU A 309 7.03 11.02 -22.00
C LEU A 309 6.08 11.03 -23.20
N GLY A 310 4.85 11.48 -23.02
CA GLY A 310 3.87 11.60 -24.10
C GLY A 310 4.10 12.75 -25.06
N TRP A 311 5.04 13.66 -24.79
CA TRP A 311 5.45 14.66 -25.79
C TRP A 311 6.02 13.96 -27.03
N THR A 312 5.66 14.43 -28.23
CA THR A 312 6.05 13.78 -29.50
C THR A 312 7.56 13.52 -29.61
N ALA A 313 8.39 14.45 -29.14
CA ALA A 313 9.84 14.32 -29.15
C ALA A 313 10.38 13.23 -28.20
N ASN A 314 9.63 12.88 -27.15
CA ASN A 314 10.05 11.94 -26.10
C ASN A 314 9.57 10.50 -26.38
N LEU A 315 8.52 10.32 -27.19
CA LEU A 315 7.94 9.01 -27.50
C LEU A 315 8.96 8.01 -28.08
N GLY A 316 9.75 8.43 -29.07
CA GLY A 316 10.77 7.59 -29.71
C GLY A 316 11.87 7.14 -28.74
N PRO A 317 12.55 8.10 -28.06
CA PRO A 317 13.53 7.78 -27.02
C PRO A 317 12.98 6.90 -25.89
N ALA A 318 11.76 7.17 -25.43
CA ALA A 318 11.09 6.33 -24.42
C ALA A 318 10.91 4.90 -24.95
N ALA A 319 10.29 4.72 -26.11
CA ALA A 319 10.05 3.40 -26.69
C ALA A 319 11.36 2.60 -26.85
N GLN A 320 12.44 3.25 -27.30
CA GLN A 320 13.75 2.62 -27.43
C GLN A 320 14.28 2.15 -26.08
N MET A 321 14.22 2.98 -25.03
CA MET A 321 14.72 2.63 -23.70
C MET A 321 13.97 1.46 -23.08
N TYR A 322 12.63 1.55 -23.05
CA TYR A 322 11.78 0.53 -22.44
C TYR A 322 11.87 -0.81 -23.16
N ALA A 323 11.84 -0.81 -24.50
CA ALA A 323 12.01 -2.04 -25.28
C ALA A 323 13.41 -2.61 -25.16
N LYS A 324 14.46 -1.77 -25.08
CA LYS A 324 15.82 -2.25 -24.84
C LYS A 324 15.93 -2.99 -23.50
N LEU A 325 15.41 -2.40 -22.42
CA LEU A 325 15.44 -3.04 -21.10
C LEU A 325 14.67 -4.37 -21.11
N PHE A 326 13.48 -4.42 -21.72
CA PHE A 326 12.72 -5.65 -21.88
C PHE A 326 13.50 -6.74 -22.62
N ASN A 327 14.20 -6.38 -23.71
CA ASN A 327 15.01 -7.30 -24.49
C ASN A 327 16.27 -7.75 -23.73
N ASP A 328 16.98 -6.83 -23.06
CA ASP A 328 18.18 -7.12 -22.26
C ASP A 328 17.86 -8.05 -21.09
N ALA A 329 16.68 -7.92 -20.48
CA ALA A 329 16.18 -8.80 -19.42
C ALA A 329 15.74 -10.20 -19.92
N GLY A 330 15.89 -10.50 -21.21
CA GLY A 330 15.51 -11.78 -21.79
C GLY A 330 14.00 -11.94 -21.99
N ARG A 331 13.27 -10.84 -22.17
CA ARG A 331 11.82 -10.78 -22.44
C ARG A 331 11.01 -11.55 -21.35
N PRO A 332 11.11 -11.16 -20.06
CA PRO A 332 10.45 -11.88 -18.97
C PRO A 332 8.93 -12.01 -19.22
N LYS A 333 8.37 -13.21 -18.99
CA LYS A 333 6.94 -13.45 -19.25
C LYS A 333 6.03 -12.66 -18.33
N SER A 334 6.47 -12.41 -17.09
CA SER A 334 5.73 -11.59 -16.14
C SER A 334 5.91 -10.09 -16.37
N LEU A 335 6.88 -9.65 -17.19
CA LEU A 335 7.02 -8.24 -17.56
C LEU A 335 6.01 -7.90 -18.66
N ARG A 336 4.80 -7.56 -18.22
CA ARG A 336 3.60 -7.41 -19.05
C ARG A 336 3.59 -6.12 -19.84
N GLY A 337 4.15 -5.05 -19.27
CA GLY A 337 4.17 -3.75 -19.94
C GLY A 337 4.52 -2.59 -19.03
N LEU A 338 3.74 -1.51 -19.11
CA LEU A 338 4.05 -0.23 -18.48
C LEU A 338 2.91 0.28 -17.58
N VAL A 339 3.23 1.00 -16.52
CA VAL A 339 2.26 1.77 -15.73
C VAL A 339 2.45 3.25 -16.00
N THR A 340 1.35 3.98 -16.20
CA THR A 340 1.40 5.42 -16.47
C THR A 340 0.56 6.20 -15.46
N ASN A 341 0.84 7.51 -15.38
CA ASN A 341 0.16 8.48 -14.53
C ASN A 341 0.36 8.26 -13.01
N VAL A 342 1.30 7.39 -12.60
CA VAL A 342 1.58 7.11 -11.18
C VAL A 342 1.84 8.40 -10.43
N SER A 343 1.08 8.61 -9.35
CA SER A 343 1.18 9.83 -8.54
C SER A 343 0.92 11.13 -9.30
N ASN A 344 0.31 11.10 -10.49
CA ASN A 344 -0.04 12.28 -11.26
C ASN A 344 -1.57 12.42 -11.36
N TYR A 345 -2.06 13.27 -12.26
CA TYR A 345 -3.44 13.74 -12.24
C TYR A 345 -4.11 13.73 -13.62
N ASN A 346 -3.48 13.17 -14.65
CA ASN A 346 -4.04 13.24 -16.00
C ASN A 346 -5.34 12.44 -16.10
N GLY A 347 -6.31 12.98 -16.82
CA GLY A 347 -7.50 12.23 -17.19
C GLY A 347 -7.14 11.10 -18.16
N TRP A 348 -7.97 10.05 -18.17
CA TRP A 348 -7.81 8.94 -19.11
C TRP A 348 -8.07 9.36 -20.57
N SER A 349 -9.27 9.88 -20.86
CA SER A 349 -9.73 10.18 -22.22
C SER A 349 -10.60 11.44 -22.21
N LEU A 350 -9.96 12.59 -22.43
CA LEU A 350 -10.56 13.91 -22.37
C LEU A 350 -11.10 14.36 -23.74
N SER A 351 -12.23 15.06 -23.70
CA SER A 351 -12.85 15.67 -24.89
C SER A 351 -12.17 16.96 -25.31
N SER A 352 -11.54 17.67 -24.37
CA SER A 352 -10.81 18.91 -24.61
C SER A 352 -9.52 18.94 -23.80
N PRO A 353 -8.43 19.54 -24.34
CA PRO A 353 -7.16 19.63 -23.64
C PRO A 353 -7.27 20.61 -22.47
N PRO A 354 -6.87 20.22 -21.25
CA PRO A 354 -6.65 21.18 -20.16
C PRO A 354 -5.64 22.26 -20.58
N PRO A 355 -5.79 23.53 -20.17
CA PRO A 355 -4.93 24.62 -20.65
C PRO A 355 -3.42 24.38 -20.45
N TYR A 356 -3.04 23.77 -19.32
CA TYR A 356 -1.64 23.47 -19.00
C TYR A 356 -1.01 22.38 -19.90
N THR A 357 -1.79 21.72 -20.75
CA THR A 357 -1.30 20.72 -21.72
C THR A 357 -0.95 21.32 -23.09
N GLN A 358 -1.10 22.64 -23.25
CA GLN A 358 -0.90 23.33 -24.52
C GLN A 358 0.44 22.95 -25.18
N GLY A 359 0.38 22.63 -26.47
CA GLY A 359 1.54 22.24 -27.28
C GLY A 359 1.76 20.72 -27.36
N ASN A 360 1.12 19.92 -26.50
CA ASN A 360 1.16 18.47 -26.59
C ASN A 360 -0.14 17.93 -27.21
N SER A 361 -0.03 17.18 -28.31
CA SER A 361 -1.20 16.50 -28.91
C SER A 361 -1.70 15.35 -28.04
N ASN A 362 -0.84 14.79 -27.20
CA ASN A 362 -1.14 13.68 -26.30
C ASN A 362 -1.45 14.25 -24.91
N PHE A 363 -2.54 15.01 -24.80
CA PHE A 363 -2.92 15.73 -23.57
C PHE A 363 -3.61 14.86 -22.50
N ASP A 364 -3.76 13.56 -22.76
CA ASP A 364 -4.30 12.58 -21.81
C ASP A 364 -3.61 11.22 -21.98
N GLU A 365 -3.87 10.33 -21.03
CA GLU A 365 -3.18 9.03 -20.96
C GLU A 365 -3.57 8.11 -22.13
N LYS A 366 -4.81 8.15 -22.61
CA LYS A 366 -5.24 7.37 -23.77
C LYS A 366 -4.43 7.72 -25.01
N ARG A 367 -4.32 9.01 -25.32
CA ARG A 367 -3.55 9.47 -26.49
C ARG A 367 -2.06 9.17 -26.34
N TYR A 368 -1.51 9.32 -25.14
CA TYR A 368 -0.13 8.93 -24.86
C TYR A 368 0.10 7.44 -25.15
N ILE A 369 -0.73 6.56 -24.60
CA ILE A 369 -0.60 5.11 -24.76
C ILE A 369 -0.80 4.70 -26.22
N GLU A 370 -1.81 5.24 -26.90
CA GLU A 370 -2.06 4.97 -28.33
C GLU A 370 -0.90 5.44 -29.22
N ALA A 371 -0.16 6.48 -28.82
CA ALA A 371 1.02 6.96 -29.53
C ALA A 371 2.30 6.17 -29.20
N LEU A 372 2.46 5.70 -27.97
CA LEU A 372 3.65 4.97 -27.52
C LEU A 372 3.63 3.48 -27.91
N ALA A 373 2.48 2.82 -27.76
CA ALA A 373 2.38 1.36 -27.94
C ALA A 373 2.88 0.87 -29.32
N PRO A 374 2.55 1.50 -30.46
CA PRO A 374 3.06 1.07 -31.76
C PRO A 374 4.59 1.15 -31.87
N LEU A 375 5.22 2.12 -31.17
CA LEU A 375 6.66 2.28 -31.15
C LEU A 375 7.35 1.17 -30.34
N LEU A 376 6.74 0.74 -29.23
CA LEU A 376 7.21 -0.41 -28.45
C LEU A 376 7.08 -1.71 -29.24
N SER A 377 5.94 -1.93 -29.90
CA SER A 377 5.71 -3.10 -30.77
C SER A 377 6.72 -3.17 -31.91
N ALA A 378 7.05 -2.03 -32.53
CA ALA A 378 8.09 -1.95 -33.57
C ALA A 378 9.49 -2.36 -33.07
N GLN A 379 9.73 -2.27 -31.77
CA GLN A 379 10.97 -2.69 -31.09
C GLN A 379 10.86 -4.10 -30.48
N GLY A 380 9.79 -4.84 -30.80
CA GLY A 380 9.60 -6.25 -30.40
C GLY A 380 8.92 -6.45 -29.03
N TRP A 381 8.30 -5.41 -28.48
CA TRP A 381 7.55 -5.51 -27.22
C TRP A 381 6.10 -5.03 -27.38
N ASP A 382 5.16 -5.98 -27.43
CA ASP A 382 3.72 -5.72 -27.38
C ASP A 382 3.27 -5.44 -25.93
N ALA A 383 3.72 -4.31 -25.39
CA ALA A 383 3.45 -3.92 -24.02
C ALA A 383 1.96 -3.59 -23.82
N HIS A 384 1.39 -4.07 -22.72
CA HIS A 384 0.11 -3.61 -22.19
C HIS A 384 0.31 -2.54 -21.12
N PHE A 385 -0.77 -1.88 -20.73
CA PHE A 385 -0.70 -0.74 -19.83
C PHE A 385 -1.65 -0.88 -18.64
N ILE A 386 -1.26 -0.29 -17.52
CA ILE A 386 -2.18 0.09 -16.45
C ILE A 386 -2.05 1.58 -16.19
N VAL A 387 -3.14 2.23 -15.80
CA VAL A 387 -3.17 3.70 -15.68
C VAL A 387 -3.68 4.10 -14.31
N ASP A 388 -2.85 4.84 -13.56
CA ASP A 388 -3.28 5.42 -12.29
C ASP A 388 -4.36 6.47 -12.54
N GLN A 389 -5.51 6.33 -11.90
CA GLN A 389 -6.61 7.28 -11.94
C GLN A 389 -7.04 7.70 -10.53
N GLY A 390 -6.23 7.40 -9.50
CA GLY A 390 -6.53 7.67 -8.10
C GLY A 390 -6.85 9.13 -7.80
N ARG A 391 -6.28 10.07 -8.55
CA ARG A 391 -6.46 11.52 -8.33
C ARG A 391 -6.93 12.28 -9.57
N SER A 392 -7.48 11.58 -10.55
CA SER A 392 -7.81 12.11 -11.89
C SER A 392 -9.27 12.46 -12.11
N GLY A 393 -10.14 12.42 -11.10
CA GLY A 393 -11.59 12.55 -11.28
C GLY A 393 -12.06 13.93 -11.75
N LYS A 394 -11.41 14.99 -11.25
CA LYS A 394 -11.72 16.37 -11.64
C LYS A 394 -10.77 16.86 -12.73
N GLN A 395 -11.33 17.17 -13.90
CA GLN A 395 -10.61 17.66 -15.07
C GLN A 395 -11.31 18.92 -15.62
N PRO A 396 -10.57 19.99 -16.00
CA PRO A 396 -9.15 20.18 -15.70
C PRO A 396 -8.89 20.23 -14.19
N THR A 397 -7.66 19.88 -13.79
CA THR A 397 -7.21 20.03 -12.41
C THR A 397 -7.04 21.51 -12.08
N GLY A 398 -6.60 21.83 -10.85
CA GLY A 398 -6.20 23.19 -10.50
C GLY A 398 -4.74 23.52 -10.81
N GLN A 399 -4.03 22.68 -11.57
CA GLN A 399 -2.63 22.93 -11.92
C GLN A 399 -2.50 24.17 -12.82
N GLU A 400 -1.53 25.02 -12.51
CA GLU A 400 -1.12 26.16 -13.34
C GLU A 400 -0.16 25.71 -14.45
N ALA A 401 0.63 24.67 -14.20
CA ALA A 401 1.52 24.06 -15.20
C ALA A 401 1.53 22.54 -15.03
N TRP A 402 1.69 21.81 -16.14
CA TRP A 402 1.57 20.35 -16.14
C TRP A 402 2.63 19.65 -15.27
N GLY A 403 3.83 20.24 -15.20
CA GLY A 403 4.92 19.77 -14.34
C GLY A 403 4.75 20.07 -12.86
N ASN A 404 3.65 20.72 -12.43
CA ASN A 404 3.37 20.96 -11.02
C ASN A 404 2.71 19.71 -10.42
N TRP A 405 3.54 18.80 -9.91
CA TRP A 405 3.13 17.46 -9.48
C TRP A 405 2.79 17.34 -7.99
N CYS A 406 3.21 18.29 -7.16
CA CYS A 406 3.12 18.13 -5.70
C CYS A 406 1.80 18.67 -5.14
N ASN A 407 1.00 17.78 -4.52
CA ASN A 407 -0.21 18.13 -3.77
C ASN A 407 -1.16 19.06 -4.55
N ALA A 408 -1.36 18.83 -5.85
CA ALA A 408 -2.05 19.76 -6.73
C ALA A 408 -3.49 20.06 -6.25
N VAL A 409 -3.86 21.34 -6.22
CA VAL A 409 -5.20 21.78 -5.85
C VAL A 409 -6.22 21.42 -6.93
N GLY A 410 -7.50 21.39 -6.56
CA GLY A 410 -8.60 21.19 -7.51
C GLY A 410 -8.58 19.83 -8.21
N THR A 411 -8.05 18.80 -7.54
CA THR A 411 -8.08 17.39 -7.95
C THR A 411 -9.17 16.63 -7.20
N GLY A 412 -9.52 15.43 -7.68
CA GLY A 412 -10.60 14.60 -7.16
C GLY A 412 -10.31 13.11 -7.32
N PHE A 413 -10.84 12.26 -6.44
CA PHE A 413 -10.76 10.82 -6.65
C PHE A 413 -11.39 10.44 -8.00
N GLY A 414 -10.70 9.62 -8.80
CA GLY A 414 -11.12 9.32 -10.17
C GLY A 414 -11.91 8.02 -10.33
N PRO A 415 -12.05 7.54 -11.58
CA PRO A 415 -12.61 6.23 -11.89
C PRO A 415 -12.02 5.13 -11.00
N ARG A 416 -12.89 4.25 -10.49
CA ARG A 416 -12.45 3.15 -9.61
C ARG A 416 -11.66 2.11 -10.40
N PRO A 417 -10.76 1.35 -9.75
CA PRO A 417 -10.01 0.29 -10.42
C PRO A 417 -10.92 -0.68 -11.17
N SER A 418 -10.59 -0.97 -12.43
CA SER A 418 -11.42 -1.80 -13.31
C SER A 418 -10.68 -2.26 -14.55
N THR A 419 -10.99 -3.47 -15.01
CA THR A 419 -10.57 -4.00 -16.32
C THR A 419 -11.43 -3.48 -17.48
N ASN A 420 -12.54 -2.78 -17.20
CA ASN A 420 -13.42 -2.20 -18.21
C ASN A 420 -12.87 -0.86 -18.73
N THR A 421 -11.70 -0.91 -19.37
CA THR A 421 -10.94 0.27 -19.80
C THR A 421 -11.41 0.85 -21.15
N GLY A 422 -12.09 0.01 -21.95
CA GLY A 422 -12.48 0.36 -23.31
C GLY A 422 -11.30 0.44 -24.30
N SER A 423 -10.10 0.01 -23.90
CA SER A 423 -8.92 -0.05 -24.76
C SER A 423 -8.28 -1.44 -24.72
N PRO A 424 -7.95 -2.06 -25.86
CA PRO A 424 -7.26 -3.35 -25.88
C PRO A 424 -5.81 -3.25 -25.38
N LEU A 425 -5.25 -2.04 -25.31
CA LEU A 425 -3.89 -1.80 -24.82
C LEU A 425 -3.83 -1.71 -23.29
N VAL A 426 -4.96 -1.42 -22.62
CA VAL A 426 -4.98 -1.16 -21.18
C VAL A 426 -5.65 -2.30 -20.43
N ASP A 427 -4.85 -3.00 -19.64
CA ASP A 427 -5.28 -4.12 -18.81
C ASP A 427 -6.20 -3.66 -17.65
N ALA A 428 -5.91 -2.50 -17.03
CA ALA A 428 -6.77 -1.95 -15.97
C ALA A 428 -6.56 -0.43 -15.73
N PHE A 429 -7.64 0.24 -15.30
CA PHE A 429 -7.50 1.42 -14.44
C PHE A 429 -7.17 0.96 -13.03
N VAL A 430 -6.26 1.67 -12.37
CA VAL A 430 -5.76 1.33 -11.04
C VAL A 430 -5.64 2.59 -10.20
N TRP A 431 -5.52 2.44 -8.89
CA TRP A 431 -5.15 3.52 -7.97
C TRP A 431 -3.78 3.18 -7.40
N VAL A 432 -2.73 3.76 -7.99
CA VAL A 432 -1.35 3.46 -7.58
C VAL A 432 -0.97 4.33 -6.40
N LYS A 433 -1.04 5.66 -6.53
CA LYS A 433 -0.84 6.58 -5.40
C LYS A 433 -2.08 6.62 -4.49
N PRO A 434 -1.97 6.26 -3.19
CA PRO A 434 -3.10 6.39 -2.27
C PRO A 434 -3.38 7.87 -2.00
N GLY A 435 -4.54 8.35 -2.46
CA GLY A 435 -4.92 9.75 -2.31
C GLY A 435 -5.12 10.11 -0.83
N GLY A 436 -4.50 11.20 -0.38
CA GLY A 436 -4.49 11.59 1.04
C GLY A 436 -3.12 11.44 1.68
N GLU A 437 -2.26 10.55 1.19
CA GLU A 437 -0.83 10.59 1.52
C GLU A 437 -0.16 11.74 0.77
N SER A 438 0.50 12.66 1.49
CA SER A 438 1.18 13.83 0.93
C SER A 438 2.23 13.44 -0.11
N ASP A 439 2.39 14.28 -1.13
CA ASP A 439 3.47 14.18 -2.12
C ASP A 439 4.78 14.82 -1.60
N GLY A 440 4.70 15.72 -0.61
CA GLY A 440 5.85 16.44 -0.08
C GLY A 440 5.50 17.64 0.80
N THR A 441 6.44 18.04 1.64
CA THR A 441 6.25 19.12 2.62
C THR A 441 6.26 20.49 1.96
N SER A 442 5.37 21.38 2.40
CA SER A 442 5.41 22.79 1.99
C SER A 442 6.25 23.66 2.93
N ASN A 443 6.87 23.07 3.96
CA ASN A 443 7.74 23.78 4.88
C ASN A 443 9.11 24.02 4.23
N THR A 444 9.41 25.25 3.86
CA THR A 444 10.67 25.64 3.18
C THR A 444 11.92 25.42 4.02
N SER A 445 11.77 25.26 5.34
CA SER A 445 12.87 24.96 6.26
C SER A 445 13.09 23.46 6.47
N ALA A 446 12.23 22.60 5.93
CA ALA A 446 12.40 21.15 6.05
C ALA A 446 13.55 20.66 5.17
N ALA A 447 14.32 19.68 5.67
CA ALA A 447 15.45 19.11 4.94
C ALA A 447 15.06 18.50 3.59
N ARG A 448 13.79 18.08 3.44
CA ARG A 448 13.25 17.45 2.23
C ARG A 448 12.23 18.33 1.50
N TYR A 449 12.35 19.64 1.64
CA TYR A 449 11.51 20.56 0.89
C TYR A 449 11.79 20.45 -0.62
N ASP A 450 10.74 20.24 -1.41
CA ASP A 450 10.78 20.40 -2.86
C ASP A 450 10.03 21.67 -3.28
N HIS A 451 10.63 22.46 -4.16
CA HIS A 451 10.07 23.72 -4.63
C HIS A 451 8.70 23.56 -5.29
N ASN A 452 8.38 22.40 -5.89
CA ASN A 452 7.06 22.13 -6.45
C ASN A 452 5.96 22.13 -5.37
N CYS A 453 6.27 21.68 -4.15
CA CYS A 453 5.35 21.68 -3.02
C CYS A 453 5.13 23.09 -2.42
N GLY A 454 5.93 24.07 -2.85
CA GLY A 454 5.76 25.49 -2.52
C GLY A 454 4.96 26.31 -3.53
N LYS A 455 4.65 25.78 -4.72
CA LYS A 455 3.97 26.51 -5.81
C LYS A 455 2.53 26.85 -5.48
N ASN A 456 1.96 27.90 -6.09
CA ASN A 456 0.62 28.42 -5.76
C ASN A 456 -0.49 27.36 -5.86
N ASP A 457 -0.37 26.45 -6.81
CA ASP A 457 -1.29 25.36 -7.09
C ASP A 457 -1.00 24.07 -6.32
N ALA A 458 -0.06 24.08 -5.36
CA ALA A 458 0.09 23.02 -4.35
C ALA A 458 -0.76 23.36 -3.11
N LEU A 459 -1.54 22.42 -2.58
CA LEU A 459 -2.31 22.62 -1.36
C LEU A 459 -1.37 22.75 -0.15
N LYS A 460 -1.61 23.73 0.72
CA LYS A 460 -0.75 24.07 1.87
C LYS A 460 -1.57 24.38 3.13
N PRO A 461 -1.00 24.23 4.34
CA PRO A 461 0.31 23.63 4.61
C PRO A 461 0.29 22.11 4.40
N ALA A 462 1.30 21.58 3.70
CA ALA A 462 1.44 20.16 3.43
C ALA A 462 2.50 19.52 4.34
N PRO A 463 2.24 18.31 4.87
CA PRO A 463 3.20 17.57 5.69
C PRO A 463 4.21 16.81 4.81
N GLU A 464 5.14 16.10 5.44
CA GLU A 464 6.17 15.29 4.78
C GLU A 464 5.58 14.26 3.80
N ALA A 465 6.31 13.95 2.73
CA ALA A 465 5.90 12.97 1.73
C ALA A 465 5.57 11.62 2.39
N GLY A 466 4.46 10.99 1.96
CA GLY A 466 3.97 9.71 2.48
C GLY A 466 3.19 9.82 3.80
N THR A 467 3.17 10.99 4.45
CA THR A 467 2.35 11.21 5.66
C THR A 467 0.93 11.65 5.31
N TRP A 468 -0.03 11.36 6.18
CA TRP A 468 -1.43 11.74 5.98
C TRP A 468 -1.64 13.26 5.88
N PHE A 469 -2.31 13.69 4.82
CA PHE A 469 -2.68 15.07 4.54
C PHE A 469 -4.21 15.22 4.47
N GLN A 470 -4.81 15.47 5.64
CA GLN A 470 -6.26 15.51 5.80
C GLN A 470 -6.99 16.47 4.86
N ALA A 471 -6.51 17.71 4.74
CA ALA A 471 -7.15 18.70 3.87
C ALA A 471 -7.12 18.30 2.39
N TYR A 472 -6.08 17.57 1.97
CA TYR A 472 -5.97 17.04 0.62
C TYR A 472 -6.93 15.88 0.40
N PHE A 473 -7.04 14.95 1.34
CA PHE A 473 -8.02 13.87 1.28
C PHE A 473 -9.45 14.41 1.18
N GLU A 474 -9.79 15.45 1.96
CA GLU A 474 -11.08 16.14 1.85
C GLU A 474 -11.32 16.77 0.47
N GLN A 475 -10.30 17.40 -0.12
CA GLN A 475 -10.39 17.93 -1.48
C GLN A 475 -10.72 16.79 -2.47
N LEU A 476 -10.03 15.66 -2.36
CA LEU A 476 -10.24 14.51 -3.23
C LEU A 476 -11.66 13.95 -3.12
N LEU A 477 -12.20 13.86 -1.90
CA LEU A 477 -13.59 13.43 -1.67
C LEU A 477 -14.60 14.39 -2.28
N LYS A 478 -14.46 15.71 -2.03
CA LYS A 478 -15.39 16.74 -2.51
C LYS A 478 -15.45 16.79 -4.04
N ASN A 479 -14.34 16.50 -4.70
CA ASN A 479 -14.21 16.53 -6.15
C ASN A 479 -14.26 15.13 -6.79
N ALA A 480 -14.63 14.10 -6.04
CA ALA A 480 -14.64 12.72 -6.53
C ALA A 480 -15.57 12.58 -7.74
N ASN A 481 -15.05 11.95 -8.80
CA ASN A 481 -15.80 11.67 -10.02
C ASN A 481 -15.38 10.31 -10.60
N PRO A 482 -16.25 9.29 -10.54
CA PRO A 482 -17.59 9.31 -9.93
C PRO A 482 -17.57 9.61 -8.42
N ALA A 483 -18.65 10.19 -7.89
CA ALA A 483 -18.82 10.44 -6.45
C ALA A 483 -18.87 9.12 -5.64
N PHE A 484 -18.68 9.21 -4.32
CA PHE A 484 -18.62 8.08 -3.39
C PHE A 484 -19.89 7.84 -2.58
#